data_AF-A0AB74JER1-F1
#
_entry.id   AF-A0AB74JER1-F1
#
_cell.length_a   1.000
_cell.length_b   1.000
_cell.length_c   1.000
_cell.angle_alpha   90.00
_cell.angle_beta   90.00
_cell.angle_gamma   90.00
#
_symmetry.space_group_name_H-M   'P 1'
#
loop_
_entity.id
_entity.type
_entity.pdbx_description
1 polymer ?
#
loop_
_entity_poly.entity_id
_entity_poly.type
_entity_poly.pdbx_seq_one_letter_code
_entity_poly.pdbx_strand_id
1 'polypeptide(L)'
;MQVTMDFLNKHLHTSRQRHIKNQALTTAILNSHYVFDKYYKIIDNTPVYTAAVLLHPSKRLNYLNKVWNKKWIKPGVGRVRHLFESQYKDKYLPPSKEQEPTIIEEPSELEKWQRDLAIDTTTNELKSFIESTPITTNNPLTWWLDPINQEQFPCLSKMAIDVLSIHIMSADSERVFSGSRRMVTWERARLGVQSVERNECLKSWNISGLVDRTLSVAMDTTTSGDDTLPQFLEVM
;
A
#
# COMPACT_ATOMS: atom_id res chain seq x y z
N MET A 1 -6.67 -3.34 -8.57
CA MET A 1 -6.98 -4.63 -7.93
C MET A 1 -7.94 -4.56 -6.71
N GLN A 2 -8.13 -3.43 -6.03
CA GLN A 2 -8.96 -3.41 -4.79
C GLN A 2 -10.50 -3.49 -4.97
N VAL A 3 -11.03 -3.26 -6.19
CA VAL A 3 -12.49 -3.36 -6.48
C VAL A 3 -12.92 -4.81 -6.68
N THR A 4 -11.97 -5.74 -6.81
CA THR A 4 -12.24 -7.09 -7.28
C THR A 4 -13.08 -7.89 -6.29
N MET A 5 -12.91 -7.72 -4.97
CA MET A 5 -13.68 -8.48 -3.97
C MET A 5 -15.17 -8.14 -3.96
N ASP A 6 -15.53 -6.85 -3.96
CA ASP A 6 -16.92 -6.42 -3.99
C ASP A 6 -17.60 -6.79 -5.33
N PHE A 7 -16.83 -6.72 -6.43
CA PHE A 7 -17.30 -7.20 -7.73
C PHE A 7 -17.54 -8.72 -7.73
N LEU A 8 -16.63 -9.51 -7.16
CA LEU A 8 -16.75 -10.97 -7.05
C LEU A 8 -17.99 -11.35 -6.24
N ASN A 9 -18.23 -10.68 -5.11
CA ASN A 9 -19.42 -10.93 -4.30
C ASN A 9 -20.72 -10.63 -5.10
N LYS A 10 -20.77 -9.48 -5.77
CA LYS A 10 -21.89 -9.13 -6.66
C LYS A 10 -22.06 -10.14 -7.80
N HIS A 11 -20.96 -10.60 -8.39
CA HIS A 11 -20.96 -11.56 -9.48
C HIS A 11 -21.48 -12.92 -9.02
N LEU A 12 -21.00 -13.45 -7.89
CA LEU A 12 -21.47 -14.71 -7.31
C LEU A 12 -22.97 -14.67 -7.02
N HIS A 13 -23.46 -13.57 -6.43
CA HIS A 13 -24.90 -13.38 -6.22
C HIS A 13 -25.69 -13.38 -7.53
N THR A 14 -25.19 -12.68 -8.55
CA THR A 14 -25.86 -12.62 -9.86
C THR A 14 -25.85 -13.99 -10.56
N SER A 15 -24.72 -14.69 -10.52
CA SER A 15 -24.56 -16.01 -11.14
C SER A 15 -25.40 -17.08 -10.45
N ARG A 16 -25.57 -17.00 -9.13
CA ARG A 16 -26.51 -17.85 -8.39
C ARG A 16 -27.94 -17.71 -8.90
N GLN A 17 -28.40 -16.49 -9.15
CA GLN A 17 -29.75 -16.25 -9.68
C GLN A 17 -29.89 -16.75 -11.12
N ARG A 18 -28.87 -16.53 -11.97
CA ARG A 18 -28.87 -16.98 -13.36
C ARG A 18 -28.95 -18.50 -13.50
N HIS A 19 -28.22 -19.23 -12.66
CA HIS A 19 -28.09 -20.68 -12.77
C HIS A 19 -28.98 -21.46 -11.80
N ILE A 20 -30.01 -20.84 -11.22
CA ILE A 20 -30.87 -21.44 -10.19
C ILE A 20 -31.54 -22.77 -10.62
N LYS A 21 -31.74 -22.96 -11.94
CA LYS A 21 -32.31 -24.18 -12.52
C LYS A 21 -31.32 -25.34 -12.63
N ASN A 22 -30.01 -25.06 -12.64
CA ASN A 22 -28.96 -26.08 -12.71
C ASN A 22 -28.41 -26.33 -11.31
N GLN A 23 -28.76 -27.48 -10.73
CA GLN A 23 -28.39 -27.85 -9.38
C GLN A 23 -26.88 -28.00 -9.20
N ALA A 24 -26.17 -28.63 -10.14
CA ALA A 24 -24.73 -28.83 -10.05
C ALA A 24 -23.96 -27.50 -10.03
N LEU A 25 -24.31 -26.57 -10.92
CA LEU A 25 -23.71 -25.23 -10.95
C LEU A 25 -24.08 -24.41 -9.72
N THR A 26 -25.32 -24.49 -9.26
CA THR A 26 -25.76 -23.79 -8.05
C THR A 26 -24.98 -24.27 -6.82
N THR A 27 -24.81 -25.58 -6.65
CA THR A 27 -24.01 -26.14 -5.55
C THR A 27 -22.55 -25.69 -5.63
N ALA A 28 -21.94 -25.69 -6.81
CA ALA A 28 -20.58 -25.18 -6.99
C ALA A 28 -20.44 -23.69 -6.62
N ILE A 29 -21.40 -22.85 -7.03
CA ILE A 29 -21.45 -21.42 -6.70
C ILE A 29 -21.64 -21.20 -5.19
N LEU A 30 -22.48 -22.01 -4.53
CA LEU A 30 -22.66 -21.93 -3.08
C LEU A 30 -21.38 -22.29 -2.33
N ASN A 31 -20.69 -23.34 -2.77
CA ASN A 31 -19.41 -23.74 -2.18
C ASN A 31 -18.34 -22.65 -2.37
N SER A 32 -18.25 -22.07 -3.57
CA SER A 32 -17.30 -20.98 -3.81
C SER A 32 -17.63 -19.74 -2.99
N HIS A 33 -18.93 -19.40 -2.84
CA HIS A 33 -19.36 -18.29 -1.99
C HIS A 33 -19.09 -18.55 -0.51
N TYR A 34 -19.27 -19.78 -0.02
CA TYR A 34 -18.91 -20.17 1.35
C TYR A 34 -17.41 -19.96 1.63
N VAL A 35 -16.54 -20.39 0.71
CA VAL A 35 -15.09 -20.19 0.83
C VAL A 35 -14.74 -18.71 0.77
N PHE A 36 -15.38 -17.94 -0.11
CA PHE A 36 -15.21 -16.49 -0.21
C PHE A 36 -15.57 -15.79 1.12
N ASP A 37 -16.74 -16.08 1.69
CA ASP A 37 -17.19 -15.51 2.95
C ASP A 37 -16.26 -15.86 4.11
N LYS A 38 -15.69 -17.08 4.13
CA LYS A 38 -14.68 -17.48 5.11
C LYS A 38 -13.47 -16.55 5.06
N TYR A 39 -12.89 -16.32 3.90
CA TYR A 39 -11.72 -15.44 3.77
C TYR A 39 -12.07 -13.97 3.98
N TYR A 40 -13.25 -13.52 3.56
CA TYR A 40 -13.71 -12.15 3.79
C TYR A 40 -13.80 -11.83 5.28
N LYS A 41 -14.29 -12.78 6.10
CA LYS A 41 -14.31 -12.65 7.57
C LYS A 41 -12.91 -12.53 8.17
N ILE A 42 -11.94 -13.29 7.67
CA ILE A 42 -10.56 -13.21 8.14
C ILE A 42 -9.96 -11.84 7.81
N ILE A 43 -10.25 -11.32 6.61
CA ILE A 43 -9.78 -10.00 6.17
C ILE A 43 -10.40 -8.88 7.03
N ASP A 44 -11.67 -9.01 7.42
CA ASP A 44 -12.36 -8.00 8.25
C ASP A 44 -11.75 -7.83 9.67
N ASN A 45 -10.97 -8.81 10.14
CA ASN A 45 -10.19 -8.68 11.38
C ASN A 45 -9.17 -7.54 11.31
N THR A 46 -8.73 -7.17 10.10
CA THR A 46 -7.70 -6.15 9.89
C THR A 46 -8.29 -4.96 9.12
N PRO A 47 -8.01 -3.70 9.52
CA PRO A 47 -8.54 -2.53 8.82
C PRO A 47 -7.93 -2.26 7.42
N VAL A 48 -6.97 -3.07 6.97
CA VAL A 48 -6.20 -2.86 5.73
C VAL A 48 -7.11 -2.80 4.50
N TYR A 49 -8.13 -3.65 4.39
CA TYR A 49 -9.02 -3.61 3.24
C TYR A 49 -9.88 -2.33 3.21
N THR A 50 -10.43 -1.94 4.36
CA THR A 50 -11.18 -0.68 4.46
C THR A 50 -10.28 0.52 4.20
N ALA A 51 -9.06 0.52 4.74
CA ALA A 51 -8.05 1.55 4.51
C ALA A 51 -7.73 1.67 3.02
N ALA A 52 -7.48 0.55 2.34
CA ALA A 52 -7.18 0.52 0.92
C ALA A 52 -8.29 1.16 0.06
N VAL A 53 -9.56 0.92 0.39
CA VAL A 53 -10.69 1.53 -0.32
C VAL A 53 -10.80 3.03 -0.01
N LEU A 54 -10.61 3.43 1.25
CA LEU A 54 -10.68 4.83 1.68
C LEU A 54 -9.54 5.68 1.08
N LEU A 55 -8.33 5.13 1.04
CA LEU A 55 -7.12 5.80 0.53
C LEU A 55 -7.07 5.86 -1.00
N HIS A 56 -7.98 5.19 -1.70
CA HIS A 56 -8.04 5.24 -3.15
C HIS A 56 -8.68 6.56 -3.63
N PRO A 57 -7.98 7.43 -4.38
CA PRO A 57 -8.44 8.78 -4.74
C PRO A 57 -9.81 8.80 -5.44
N SER A 58 -10.10 7.82 -6.29
CA SER A 58 -11.37 7.74 -7.05
C SER A 58 -12.55 7.13 -6.29
N LYS A 59 -12.36 6.57 -5.09
CA LYS A 59 -13.40 5.81 -4.38
C LYS A 59 -13.84 6.51 -3.11
N ARG A 60 -12.90 6.65 -2.16
CA ARG A 60 -13.09 7.27 -0.85
C ARG A 60 -14.39 6.81 -0.17
N LEU A 61 -15.00 7.67 0.67
CA LEU A 61 -16.23 7.36 1.38
C LEU A 61 -17.42 7.10 0.44
N ASN A 62 -17.47 7.80 -0.70
CA ASN A 62 -18.56 7.71 -1.67
C ASN A 62 -18.74 6.28 -2.21
N TYR A 63 -17.65 5.57 -2.44
CA TYR A 63 -17.71 4.17 -2.86
C TYR A 63 -18.30 3.27 -1.77
N LEU A 64 -17.84 3.41 -0.52
CA LEU A 64 -18.36 2.63 0.60
C LEU A 64 -19.85 2.87 0.80
N ASN A 65 -20.30 4.12 0.73
CA ASN A 65 -21.72 4.46 0.85
C ASN A 65 -22.60 3.84 -0.24
N LYS A 66 -22.03 3.56 -1.43
CA LYS A 66 -22.75 2.98 -2.57
C LYS A 66 -22.75 1.46 -2.56
N VAL A 67 -21.65 0.83 -2.13
CA VAL A 67 -21.43 -0.62 -2.27
C VAL A 67 -21.67 -1.36 -0.95
N TRP A 68 -21.30 -0.77 0.17
CA TRP A 68 -21.33 -1.44 1.47
C TRP A 68 -22.62 -1.16 2.24
N ASN A 69 -22.94 -2.06 3.17
CA ASN A 69 -24.02 -1.83 4.12
C ASN A 69 -23.66 -0.70 5.09
N LYS A 70 -24.58 0.25 5.30
CA LYS A 70 -24.41 1.39 6.21
C LYS A 70 -23.97 0.99 7.63
N LYS A 71 -24.31 -0.21 8.09
CA LYS A 71 -23.91 -0.75 9.40
C LYS A 71 -22.40 -0.99 9.52
N TRP A 72 -21.71 -1.30 8.42
CA TRP A 72 -20.29 -1.67 8.43
C TRP A 72 -19.35 -0.48 8.20
N ILE A 73 -19.86 0.62 7.64
CA ILE A 73 -19.06 1.79 7.28
C ILE A 73 -18.49 2.47 8.53
N LYS A 74 -19.32 2.76 9.54
CA LYS A 74 -18.87 3.46 10.76
C LYS A 74 -17.79 2.68 11.53
N PRO A 75 -17.97 1.37 11.84
CA PRO A 75 -16.93 0.59 12.49
C PRO A 75 -15.64 0.51 11.65
N GLY A 76 -15.75 0.27 10.34
CA GLY A 76 -14.60 0.17 9.45
C GLY A 76 -13.78 1.45 9.41
N VAL A 77 -14.42 2.61 9.22
CA VAL A 77 -13.77 3.93 9.25
C VAL A 77 -13.14 4.19 10.62
N GLY A 78 -13.80 3.80 11.71
CA GLY A 78 -13.25 3.91 13.07
C GLY A 78 -11.94 3.13 13.24
N ARG A 79 -11.88 1.87 12.76
CA ARG A 79 -10.66 1.06 12.82
C ARG A 79 -9.52 1.64 11.98
N VAL A 80 -9.82 2.20 10.80
CA VAL A 80 -8.82 2.86 9.95
C VAL A 80 -8.28 4.12 10.61
N ARG A 81 -9.15 4.92 11.23
CA ARG A 81 -8.73 6.09 12.01
C ARG A 81 -7.78 5.71 13.15
N HIS A 82 -8.15 4.70 13.92
CA HIS A 82 -7.29 4.18 15.00
C HIS A 82 -5.93 3.70 14.46
N LEU A 83 -5.90 3.02 13.30
CA LEU A 83 -4.64 2.62 12.66
C LEU A 83 -3.79 3.84 12.28
N PHE A 84 -4.38 4.87 11.69
CA PHE A 84 -3.68 6.11 11.32
C PHE A 84 -3.11 6.83 12.55
N GLU A 85 -3.93 7.03 13.57
CA GLU A 85 -3.55 7.71 14.81
C GLU A 85 -2.44 6.96 15.56
N SER A 86 -2.52 5.63 15.64
CA SER A 86 -1.54 4.83 16.39
C SER A 86 -0.21 4.62 15.68
N GLN A 87 -0.19 4.57 14.34
CA GLN A 87 1.02 4.18 13.60
C GLN A 87 1.65 5.28 12.75
N TYR A 88 0.90 6.31 12.36
CA TYR A 88 1.33 7.25 11.31
C TYR A 88 1.31 8.72 11.72
N LYS A 89 0.38 9.15 12.60
CA LYS A 89 0.14 10.57 12.92
C LYS A 89 1.39 11.35 13.33
N ASP A 90 2.26 10.77 14.15
CA ASP A 90 3.39 11.49 14.76
C ASP A 90 4.77 11.03 14.24
N LYS A 91 4.83 9.97 13.42
CA LYS A 91 6.10 9.36 13.01
C LYS A 91 6.72 9.97 11.76
N TYR A 92 5.92 10.64 10.94
CA TYR A 92 6.32 11.06 9.59
C TYR A 92 6.04 12.53 9.33
N LEU A 93 5.85 13.35 10.38
CA LEU A 93 6.00 14.77 10.17
C LEU A 93 7.41 15.02 9.64
N PRO A 94 7.56 15.88 8.62
CA PRO A 94 8.89 16.38 8.29
C PRO A 94 9.50 16.90 9.60
N PRO A 95 10.79 16.62 9.88
CA PRO A 95 11.45 17.28 11.00
C PRO A 95 11.13 18.76 10.84
N SER A 96 10.46 19.36 11.84
CA SER A 96 10.31 20.81 11.91
C SER A 96 11.67 21.35 11.57
N LYS A 97 11.80 22.10 10.46
CA LYS A 97 13.10 22.60 9.98
C LYS A 97 13.89 22.96 11.22
N GLU A 98 14.91 22.17 11.54
CA GLU A 98 15.87 22.55 12.55
C GLU A 98 16.41 23.85 11.99
N GLN A 99 15.91 24.95 12.55
CA GLN A 99 16.49 26.24 12.30
C GLN A 99 17.95 26.04 12.67
N GLU A 100 18.87 26.30 11.72
CA GLU A 100 20.25 26.63 12.07
C GLU A 100 20.19 27.54 13.31
N PRO A 101 21.09 27.39 14.30
CA PRO A 101 20.93 28.00 15.60
C PRO A 101 20.93 29.53 15.50
N THR A 102 19.76 30.11 15.23
CA THR A 102 19.49 31.52 15.32
C THR A 102 19.00 31.75 16.75
N ILE A 103 19.81 32.50 17.49
CA ILE A 103 19.54 33.22 18.74
C ILE A 103 18.12 33.01 19.28
N ILE A 104 18.03 32.44 20.49
CA ILE A 104 16.79 32.21 21.24
C ILE A 104 16.12 33.57 21.53
N GLU A 105 15.28 34.04 20.61
CA GLU A 105 14.28 35.06 20.90
C GLU A 105 13.03 34.36 21.45
N GLU A 106 12.54 34.83 22.60
CA GLU A 106 11.27 34.37 23.14
C GLU A 106 10.18 34.61 22.08
N PRO A 107 9.40 33.57 21.71
CA PRO A 107 8.41 33.69 20.66
C PRO A 107 7.41 34.79 21.03
N SER A 108 7.23 35.73 20.09
CA SER A 108 6.37 36.90 20.23
C SER A 108 4.95 36.47 20.64
N GLU A 109 4.23 37.32 21.41
CA GLU A 109 2.83 37.05 21.76
C GLU A 109 1.96 36.81 20.52
N LEU A 110 2.30 37.45 19.39
CA LEU A 110 1.64 37.22 18.11
C LEU A 110 1.88 35.80 17.58
N GLU A 111 3.07 35.24 17.73
CA GLU A 111 3.41 33.89 17.28
C GLU A 111 2.79 32.82 18.17
N LYS A 112 2.74 33.06 19.49
CA LYS A 112 2.01 32.20 20.44
C LYS A 112 0.52 32.18 20.09
N TRP A 113 -0.07 33.35 19.86
CA TRP A 113 -1.46 33.49 19.41
C TRP A 113 -1.71 32.82 18.05
N GLN A 114 -0.79 32.95 17.08
CA GLN A 114 -0.88 32.28 15.78
C GLN A 114 -0.78 30.76 15.89
N ARG A 115 0.06 30.21 16.79
CA ARG A 115 0.09 28.77 17.07
C ARG A 115 -1.18 28.30 17.78
N ASP A 116 -1.72 29.08 18.71
CA ASP A 116 -2.98 28.75 19.40
C ASP A 116 -4.20 28.81 18.46
N LEU A 117 -4.15 29.65 17.42
CA LEU A 117 -5.14 29.70 16.33
C LEU A 117 -4.90 28.65 15.23
N ALA A 118 -3.71 28.06 15.17
CA ALA A 118 -3.42 27.01 14.21
C ALA A 118 -4.27 25.79 14.58
N ILE A 119 -5.37 25.62 13.85
CA ILE A 119 -6.23 24.43 13.93
C ILE A 119 -5.32 23.22 13.70
N ASP A 120 -5.34 22.29 14.65
CA ASP A 120 -4.52 21.08 14.71
C ASP A 120 -4.66 20.28 13.39
N THR A 121 -3.87 20.64 12.38
CA THR A 121 -4.15 20.31 10.96
C THR A 121 -3.93 18.81 10.71
N THR A 122 -3.05 18.20 11.51
CA THR A 122 -2.71 16.77 11.53
C THR A 122 -3.87 15.88 12.00
N THR A 123 -4.78 16.36 12.86
CA THR A 123 -5.94 15.55 13.29
C THR A 123 -6.98 15.36 12.18
N ASN A 124 -6.97 16.24 11.16
CA ASN A 124 -7.98 16.28 10.12
C ASN A 124 -7.50 15.80 8.74
N GLU A 125 -6.24 15.36 8.54
CA GLU A 125 -5.76 14.90 7.23
C GLU A 125 -6.62 13.77 6.65
N LEU A 126 -6.78 12.68 7.41
CA LEU A 126 -7.59 11.53 7.00
C LEU A 126 -9.05 11.93 6.77
N LYS A 127 -9.61 12.76 7.64
CA LYS A 127 -11.01 13.20 7.55
C LYS A 127 -11.24 14.07 6.32
N SER A 128 -10.39 15.08 6.13
CA SER A 128 -10.38 15.98 4.98
C SER A 128 -10.26 15.20 3.67
N PHE A 129 -9.33 14.25 3.60
CA PHE A 129 -9.17 13.42 2.41
C PHE A 129 -10.42 12.57 2.14
N ILE A 130 -10.97 11.89 3.14
CA ILE A 130 -12.13 11.00 2.97
C ILE A 130 -13.38 11.76 2.52
N GLU A 131 -13.57 12.99 3.02
CA GLU A 131 -14.72 13.85 2.71
C GLU A 131 -14.57 14.61 1.37
N SER A 132 -13.35 14.76 0.86
CA SER A 132 -13.06 15.46 -0.39
C SER A 132 -13.57 14.73 -1.66
N THR A 133 -13.84 15.49 -2.72
CA THR A 133 -14.43 15.00 -3.97
C THR A 133 -13.54 13.99 -4.69
N PRO A 134 -14.04 12.79 -5.05
CA PRO A 134 -13.23 11.73 -5.67
C PRO A 134 -12.53 12.20 -6.95
N ILE A 135 -11.26 11.85 -7.08
CA ILE A 135 -10.42 12.20 -8.23
C ILE A 135 -10.27 10.95 -9.11
N THR A 136 -10.56 11.07 -10.40
CA THR A 136 -10.37 9.97 -11.35
C THR A 136 -8.89 9.73 -11.57
N THR A 137 -8.42 8.54 -11.21
CA THR A 137 -7.01 8.16 -11.35
C THR A 137 -6.93 6.69 -11.76
N ASN A 138 -6.08 6.39 -12.75
CA ASN A 138 -5.88 5.02 -13.23
C ASN A 138 -5.04 4.19 -12.24
N ASN A 139 -4.02 4.80 -11.63
CA ASN A 139 -3.18 4.15 -10.64
C ASN A 139 -3.17 4.97 -9.32
N PRO A 140 -3.76 4.46 -8.24
CA PRO A 140 -3.80 5.19 -6.97
C PRO A 140 -2.41 5.37 -6.34
N LEU A 141 -1.47 4.44 -6.59
CA LEU A 141 -0.11 4.53 -6.03
C LEU A 141 0.68 5.69 -6.64
N THR A 142 0.58 5.90 -7.96
CA THR A 142 1.30 7.02 -8.60
C THR A 142 0.82 8.36 -8.07
N TRP A 143 -0.49 8.49 -7.80
CA TRP A 143 -1.05 9.70 -7.20
C TRP A 143 -0.47 9.99 -5.82
N TRP A 144 -0.32 8.97 -4.96
CA TRP A 144 0.31 9.15 -3.63
C TRP A 144 1.83 9.33 -3.69
N LEU A 145 2.46 8.95 -4.79
CA LEU A 145 3.89 9.18 -5.04
C LEU A 145 4.18 10.58 -5.58
N ASP A 146 3.17 11.30 -6.08
CA ASP A 146 3.34 12.67 -6.57
C ASP A 146 3.75 13.61 -5.43
N PRO A 147 4.85 14.39 -5.56
CA PRO A 147 5.37 15.25 -4.49
C PRO A 147 4.34 16.23 -3.93
N ILE A 148 3.49 16.80 -4.80
CA ILE A 148 2.44 17.75 -4.42
C ILE A 148 1.46 17.12 -3.40
N ASN A 149 1.10 15.86 -3.61
CA ASN A 149 0.17 15.15 -2.73
C ASN A 149 0.86 14.71 -1.43
N GLN A 150 2.16 14.44 -1.46
CA GLN A 150 2.94 14.16 -0.25
C GLN A 150 3.11 15.39 0.62
N GLU A 151 3.31 16.57 0.03
CA GLU A 151 3.34 17.83 0.77
C GLU A 151 1.97 18.18 1.37
N GLN A 152 0.88 17.93 0.63
CA GLN A 152 -0.47 18.17 1.14
C GLN A 152 -0.88 17.19 2.25
N PHE A 153 -0.39 15.96 2.20
CA PHE A 153 -0.76 14.85 3.08
C PHE A 153 0.47 14.04 3.53
N PRO A 154 1.33 14.60 4.40
CA PRO A 154 2.63 14.01 4.72
C PRO A 154 2.51 12.66 5.44
N CYS A 155 1.64 12.55 6.45
CA CYS A 155 1.47 11.31 7.21
C CYS A 155 0.57 10.31 6.47
N LEU A 156 -0.49 10.82 5.85
CA LEU A 156 -1.49 9.98 5.16
C LEU A 156 -0.93 9.35 3.88
N SER A 157 -0.03 10.03 3.15
CA SER A 157 0.62 9.47 1.96
C SER A 157 1.48 8.23 2.27
N LYS A 158 2.18 8.21 3.42
CA LYS A 158 2.93 7.03 3.87
C LYS A 158 2.02 5.85 4.16
N MET A 159 0.94 6.08 4.90
CA MET A 159 -0.08 5.05 5.13
C MET A 159 -0.67 4.53 3.82
N ALA A 160 -0.92 5.41 2.86
CA ALA A 160 -1.43 5.02 1.55
C ALA A 160 -0.44 4.17 0.76
N ILE A 161 0.84 4.54 0.73
CA ILE A 161 1.87 3.76 0.04
C ILE A 161 1.99 2.36 0.67
N ASP A 162 2.05 2.28 2.01
CA ASP A 162 2.13 1.00 2.72
C ASP A 162 0.91 0.12 2.43
N VAL A 163 -0.30 0.66 2.57
CA VAL A 163 -1.53 -0.12 2.41
C VAL A 163 -1.78 -0.51 0.95
N LEU A 164 -1.52 0.39 0.00
CA LEU A 164 -1.82 0.16 -1.41
C LEU A 164 -0.75 -0.71 -2.11
N SER A 165 0.46 -0.82 -1.54
CA SER A 165 1.52 -1.71 -2.04
C SER A 165 1.32 -3.17 -1.65
N ILE A 166 0.46 -3.45 -0.65
CA ILE A 166 0.10 -4.82 -0.27
C ILE A 166 -0.69 -5.49 -1.40
N HIS A 167 -0.18 -6.62 -1.86
CA HIS A 167 -0.86 -7.45 -2.84
C HIS A 167 -1.98 -8.24 -2.14
N ILE A 168 -3.18 -8.23 -2.73
CA ILE A 168 -4.37 -8.90 -2.15
C ILE A 168 -4.34 -10.43 -2.37
N MET A 169 -3.56 -10.89 -3.35
CA MET A 169 -3.52 -12.30 -3.77
C MET A 169 -2.12 -12.88 -3.61
N SER A 170 -2.05 -14.14 -3.17
CA SER A 170 -0.81 -14.92 -3.13
C SER A 170 -0.31 -15.34 -4.52
N ALA A 171 -1.05 -15.05 -5.59
CA ALA A 171 -0.69 -15.49 -6.94
C ALA A 171 0.72 -15.02 -7.37
N ASP A 172 1.15 -13.84 -6.91
CA ASP A 172 2.49 -13.33 -7.22
C ASP A 172 3.57 -14.09 -6.45
N SER A 173 3.36 -14.39 -5.17
CA SER A 173 4.31 -15.21 -4.39
C SER A 173 4.30 -16.68 -4.86
N GLU A 174 3.15 -17.24 -5.20
CA GLU A 174 3.02 -18.58 -5.80
C GLU A 174 3.74 -18.68 -7.15
N ARG A 175 3.69 -17.62 -7.97
CA ARG A 175 4.44 -17.55 -9.23
C ARG A 175 5.94 -17.58 -8.98
N VAL A 176 6.42 -16.85 -7.97
CA VAL A 176 7.83 -16.88 -7.55
C VAL A 176 8.21 -18.29 -7.09
N PHE A 177 7.43 -18.91 -6.19
CA PHE A 177 7.71 -20.27 -5.70
C PHE A 177 7.68 -21.33 -6.80
N SER A 178 6.77 -21.20 -7.76
CA SER A 178 6.71 -22.06 -8.95
C SER A 178 7.93 -21.84 -9.86
N GLY A 179 8.44 -20.61 -9.92
CA GLY A 179 9.74 -20.29 -10.51
C GLY A 179 10.89 -20.98 -9.80
N SER A 180 10.99 -20.80 -8.48
CA SER A 180 12.04 -21.39 -7.64
C SER A 180 12.07 -22.91 -7.74
N ARG A 181 10.89 -23.56 -7.78
CA ARG A 181 10.79 -25.02 -7.96
C ARG A 181 11.43 -25.49 -9.27
N ARG A 182 11.33 -24.72 -10.35
CA ARG A 182 11.95 -25.07 -11.64
C ARG A 182 13.47 -24.91 -11.61
N MET A 183 14.01 -24.09 -10.72
CA MET A 183 15.44 -23.92 -10.52
C MET A 183 16.06 -25.08 -9.73
N VAL A 184 15.33 -25.65 -8.77
CA VAL A 184 15.76 -26.82 -7.99
C VAL A 184 15.37 -28.11 -8.71
N THR A 185 16.05 -28.41 -9.82
CA THR A 185 15.93 -29.70 -10.51
C THR A 185 16.65 -30.80 -9.72
N TRP A 186 16.40 -32.08 -10.06
CA TRP A 186 17.04 -33.21 -9.38
C TRP A 186 18.58 -33.15 -9.44
N GLU A 187 19.13 -32.69 -10.56
CA GLU A 187 20.57 -32.48 -10.78
C GLU A 187 21.14 -31.34 -9.94
N ARG A 188 20.28 -30.36 -9.58
CA ARG A 188 20.64 -29.18 -8.79
C ARG A 188 20.08 -29.24 -7.36
N ALA A 189 19.75 -30.43 -6.88
CA ALA A 189 19.16 -30.64 -5.54
C ALA A 189 20.09 -30.25 -4.38
N ARG A 190 21.37 -29.98 -4.66
CA ARG A 190 22.34 -29.46 -3.69
C ARG A 190 22.39 -27.92 -3.61
N LEU A 191 21.55 -27.21 -4.36
CA LEU A 191 21.43 -25.75 -4.22
C LEU A 191 20.93 -25.40 -2.82
N GLY A 192 21.70 -24.59 -2.10
CA GLY A 192 21.29 -24.07 -0.79
C GLY A 192 20.15 -23.06 -0.92
N VAL A 193 19.40 -22.89 0.18
CA VAL A 193 18.27 -21.94 0.25
C VAL A 193 18.71 -20.51 -0.10
N GLN A 194 19.88 -20.08 0.39
CA GLN A 194 20.45 -18.75 0.10
C GLN A 194 20.76 -18.57 -1.39
N SER A 195 21.23 -19.62 -2.07
CA SER A 195 21.50 -19.57 -3.51
C SER A 195 20.21 -19.47 -4.33
N VAL A 196 19.15 -20.17 -3.91
CA VAL A 196 17.82 -20.10 -4.52
C VAL A 196 17.23 -18.70 -4.34
N GLU A 197 17.28 -18.16 -3.13
CA GLU A 197 16.83 -16.81 -2.81
C GLU A 197 17.54 -15.75 -3.66
N ARG A 198 18.88 -15.76 -3.66
CA ARG A 198 19.69 -14.80 -4.42
C ARG A 198 19.38 -14.84 -5.92
N ASN A 199 19.18 -16.03 -6.49
CA ASN A 199 18.83 -16.16 -7.91
C ASN A 199 17.44 -15.60 -8.23
N GLU A 200 16.44 -15.85 -7.40
CA GLU A 200 15.10 -15.27 -7.63
C GLU A 200 15.09 -13.75 -7.42
N CYS A 201 15.82 -13.22 -6.44
CA CYS A 201 16.01 -11.78 -6.26
C CYS A 201 16.70 -11.15 -7.49
N LEU A 202 17.82 -11.72 -7.93
CA LEU A 202 18.57 -11.23 -9.08
C LEU A 202 17.72 -11.23 -10.35
N LYS A 203 16.96 -12.30 -10.56
CA LYS A 203 16.01 -12.42 -11.67
C LYS A 203 14.90 -11.36 -11.60
N SER A 204 14.33 -11.12 -10.42
CA SER A 204 13.34 -10.06 -10.22
C SER A 204 13.92 -8.69 -10.54
N TRP A 205 15.12 -8.38 -10.05
CA TRP A 205 15.81 -7.12 -10.31
C TRP A 205 16.11 -6.94 -11.80
N ASN A 206 16.58 -7.99 -12.46
CA ASN A 206 16.83 -7.97 -13.89
C ASN A 206 15.55 -7.68 -14.70
N ILE A 207 14.45 -8.37 -14.40
CA ILE A 207 13.15 -8.14 -15.06
C ILE A 207 12.64 -6.70 -14.83
N SER A 208 12.87 -6.15 -13.64
CA SER A 208 12.50 -4.77 -13.32
C SER A 208 13.43 -3.69 -13.90
N GLY A 209 14.50 -4.10 -14.62
CA GLY A 209 15.50 -3.18 -15.18
C GLY A 209 16.36 -2.47 -14.13
N LEU A 210 16.36 -2.95 -12.88
CA LEU A 210 17.15 -2.37 -11.80
C LEU A 210 18.64 -2.65 -12.00
N VAL A 211 19.00 -3.82 -12.55
CA VAL A 211 20.39 -4.20 -12.82
C VAL A 211 21.02 -3.23 -13.82
N ASP A 212 20.37 -2.97 -14.96
CA ASP A 212 20.88 -2.04 -15.97
C ASP A 212 20.98 -0.61 -15.44
N ARG A 213 19.99 -0.17 -14.64
CA ARG A 213 20.01 1.14 -14.00
C ARG A 213 21.16 1.28 -12.98
N THR A 214 21.44 0.24 -12.20
CA THR A 214 22.56 0.26 -11.24
C THR A 214 23.91 0.26 -11.95
N LEU A 215 24.04 -0.50 -13.05
CA LEU A 215 25.27 -0.56 -13.83
C LEU A 215 25.53 0.77 -14.56
N SER A 216 24.49 1.44 -15.08
CA SER A 216 24.65 2.76 -15.71
C SER A 216 25.08 3.82 -14.70
N VAL A 217 24.46 3.86 -13.52
CA VAL A 217 24.84 4.81 -12.44
C VAL A 217 26.27 4.57 -11.97
N ALA A 218 26.69 3.30 -11.84
CA ALA A 218 28.07 2.97 -11.47
C ALA A 218 29.10 3.45 -12.51
N MET A 219 28.80 3.34 -13.81
CA MET A 219 29.68 3.83 -14.88
C MET A 219 29.75 5.36 -14.92
N ASP A 220 28.66 6.05 -14.61
CA ASP A 220 28.63 7.52 -14.51
C ASP A 220 29.49 8.03 -13.34
N THR A 221 29.50 7.32 -12.20
CA THR A 221 30.33 7.69 -11.04
C THR A 221 31.83 7.47 -11.23
N THR A 222 32.25 6.58 -12.15
CA THR A 222 33.67 6.35 -12.45
C THR A 222 34.29 7.40 -13.37
N THR A 223 33.50 8.33 -13.92
CA THR A 223 33.99 9.36 -14.85
C THR A 223 34.28 10.70 -14.13
N SER A 224 33.80 10.90 -12.91
CA SER A 224 34.20 12.02 -12.04
C SER A 224 35.29 11.53 -11.07
N GLY A 225 36.55 11.83 -11.40
CA GLY A 225 37.72 11.33 -10.69
C GLY A 225 37.77 11.71 -9.21
N ASP A 226 37.28 10.81 -8.36
CA ASP A 226 37.63 10.73 -6.95
C ASP A 226 37.80 9.25 -6.60
N ASP A 227 39.05 8.81 -6.49
CA ASP A 227 39.45 7.44 -6.16
C ASP A 227 39.12 7.13 -4.69
N THR A 228 37.84 6.92 -4.39
CA THR A 228 37.41 6.22 -3.18
C THR A 228 36.45 5.10 -3.55
N LEU A 229 36.92 3.86 -3.36
CA LEU A 229 36.13 2.64 -3.58
C LEU A 229 34.83 2.71 -2.76
N PRO A 230 33.63 2.59 -3.37
CA PRO A 230 32.39 2.51 -2.63
C PRO A 230 32.38 1.26 -1.75
N GLN A 231 32.26 1.46 -0.44
CA GLN A 231 32.25 0.44 0.60
C GLN A 231 30.97 -0.44 0.62
N PHE A 232 30.32 -0.61 -0.54
CA PHE A 232 29.04 -1.32 -0.67
C PHE A 232 29.18 -2.82 -0.95
N LEU A 233 30.40 -3.35 -1.08
CA LEU A 233 30.64 -4.78 -1.31
C LEU A 233 31.02 -5.58 -0.06
N GLU A 234 31.10 -4.95 1.13
CA GLU A 234 31.53 -5.63 2.35
C GLU A 234 30.40 -6.30 3.16
N VAL A 235 29.14 -6.23 2.70
CA VAL A 235 28.03 -6.95 3.35
C VAL A 235 27.11 -7.58 2.29
N MET A 236 27.56 -8.70 1.68
CA MET A 236 26.69 -9.66 0.99
C MET A 236 27.07 -11.10 1.30
#